data_AF-A0A9W8E727-F1
#
_entry.id   AF-A0A9W8E727-F1
#
_cell.length_a   1.000
_cell.length_b   1.000
_cell.length_c   1.000
_cell.angle_alpha   90.00
_cell.angle_beta   90.00
_cell.angle_gamma   90.00
#
_symmetry.space_group_name_H-M   'P 1'
#
loop_
_entity.id
_entity.type
_entity.pdbx_description
1 polymer ?
#
loop_
_entity_poly.entity_id
_entity_poly.type
_entity_poly.pdbx_seq_one_letter_code
_entity_poly.pdbx_strand_id
1 'polypeptide(L)'
;MRPRLKASQVYRRMANLLRSQVRSTEPAWLAAMEKVPPGPTMVRDPSLFATCPRLPFENASKAKSTAAGAASQPELSPSTFF
;
A
#
# COMPACT_ATOMS: atom_id res chain seq x y z
N MET A 1 21.36 12.86 26.78
CA MET A 1 20.89 13.24 25.43
C MET A 1 19.76 14.25 25.55
N ARG A 2 19.76 15.34 24.78
CA ARG A 2 18.62 16.27 24.74
C ARG A 2 17.56 15.75 23.78
N PRO A 3 16.27 15.74 24.14
CA PRO A 3 15.21 15.34 23.21
C PRO A 3 15.17 16.31 22.03
N ARG A 4 15.25 15.77 20.81
CA ARG A 4 15.14 16.58 19.59
C ARG A 4 13.69 16.86 19.27
N LEU A 5 13.38 18.13 19.00
CA LEU A 5 12.06 18.55 18.56
C LEU A 5 11.78 18.01 17.15
N LYS A 6 10.60 17.44 16.98
CA LYS A 6 10.12 17.05 15.64
C LYS A 6 9.72 18.31 14.89
N ALA A 7 10.08 18.39 13.61
CA ALA A 7 9.74 19.53 12.75
C ALA A 7 8.21 19.78 12.70
N SER A 8 7.40 18.71 12.75
CA SER A 8 5.93 18.80 12.80
C SER A 8 5.38 19.49 14.05
N GLN A 9 6.17 19.62 15.12
CA GLN A 9 5.76 20.24 16.37
C GLN A 9 6.09 21.74 16.44
N VAL A 10 6.87 22.26 15.49
CA VAL A 10 7.36 23.65 15.50
C VAL A 10 6.20 24.65 15.42
N TYR A 11 5.21 24.40 14.54
CA TYR A 11 4.00 25.21 14.42
C TYR A 11 3.23 25.31 15.74
N ARG A 12 2.89 24.15 16.34
CA ARG A 12 2.12 24.10 17.60
C ARG A 12 2.83 24.83 18.74
N ARG A 13 4.15 24.70 18.80
CA ARG A 13 4.95 25.35 19.84
C ARG A 13 4.98 26.86 19.67
N MET A 14 5.13 27.35 18.44
CA MET A 14 5.09 28.79 18.17
C MET A 14 3.70 29.38 18.44
N ALA A 15 2.63 28.69 18.03
CA ALA A 15 1.26 29.10 18.33
C ALA A 15 1.00 29.20 19.84
N ASN A 16 1.52 28.26 20.63
CA ASN A 16 1.41 28.32 22.09
C ASN A 16 2.19 29.50 22.69
N LEU A 17 3.40 29.79 22.17
CA LEU A 17 4.21 30.92 22.65
C LEU A 17 3.56 32.29 22.35
N LEU A 18 2.90 32.41 21.20
CA LEU A 18 2.14 33.61 20.84
C LEU A 18 0.90 33.74 21.72
N ARG A 19 0.15 32.64 21.93
CA ARG A 19 -1.03 32.63 22.80
C ARG A 19 -0.69 32.98 24.25
N SER A 20 0.44 32.49 24.77
CA SER A 20 0.89 32.81 26.12
C SER A 20 1.58 34.18 26.24
N GLN A 21 1.58 34.99 25.17
CA GLN A 21 2.27 36.29 25.08
C GLN A 21 3.76 36.25 25.46
N VAL A 22 4.40 35.07 25.38
CA VAL A 22 5.85 34.94 25.57
C VAL A 22 6.60 35.52 24.37
N ARG A 23 5.96 35.51 23.19
CA ARG A 23 6.39 36.25 22.01
C ARG A 23 5.29 37.19 21.57
N SER A 24 5.69 38.41 21.21
CA SER A 24 4.79 39.45 20.69
C SER A 24 4.70 39.48 19.17
N THR A 25 5.74 39.00 18.47
CA THR A 25 5.86 39.08 17.00
C THR A 25 5.63 37.72 16.37
N GLU A 26 4.66 37.67 15.45
CA GLU A 26 4.40 36.51 14.62
C GLU A 26 5.42 36.41 13.48
N PRO A 27 6.07 35.25 13.28
CA PRO A 27 7.00 35.08 12.18
C PRO A 27 6.27 34.84 10.85
N ALA A 28 6.80 35.40 9.75
CA ALA A 28 6.18 35.36 8.43
C ALA A 28 5.87 33.93 7.90
N TRP A 29 6.65 32.93 8.32
CA TRP A 29 6.43 31.54 7.91
C TRP A 29 5.24 30.86 8.60
N LEU A 30 4.73 31.40 9.73
CA LEU A 30 3.63 30.79 10.48
C LEU A 30 2.35 30.76 9.62
N ALA A 31 2.03 31.89 8.99
CA ALA A 31 0.91 32.03 8.07
C ALA A 31 0.97 31.06 6.88
N ALA A 32 2.18 30.74 6.41
CA ALA A 32 2.37 29.76 5.34
C ALA A 32 2.07 28.33 5.81
N MET A 33 2.45 27.99 7.04
CA MET A 33 2.20 26.66 7.61
C MET A 33 0.73 26.41 7.96
N GLU A 34 -0.05 27.47 8.21
CA GLU A 34 -1.49 27.34 8.39
C GLU A 34 -2.19 26.92 7.08
N LYS A 35 -1.71 27.45 5.95
CA LYS A 35 -2.23 27.10 4.61
C LYS A 35 -1.75 25.75 4.12
N VAL A 36 -0.50 25.38 4.46
CA VAL A 36 0.13 24.14 4.00
C VAL A 36 0.57 23.34 5.24
N PRO A 37 -0.33 22.50 5.79
CA PRO A 37 0.02 21.69 6.94
C PRO A 37 1.09 20.65 6.57
N PRO A 38 1.93 20.23 7.55
CA PRO A 38 2.93 19.21 7.31
C PRO A 38 2.26 17.92 6.83
N GLY A 39 2.73 17.40 5.69
CA GLY A 39 2.26 16.14 5.13
C GLY A 39 2.49 14.97 6.08
N PRO A 40 1.76 13.85 5.87
CA PRO A 40 2.01 12.63 6.62
C PRO A 40 3.50 12.26 6.48
N THR A 41 4.10 11.83 7.58
CA THR A 41 5.49 11.36 7.58
C THR A 41 5.64 10.35 6.46
N MET A 42 6.69 10.48 5.63
CA MET A 42 7.05 9.47 4.62
C MET A 42 7.31 8.14 5.33
N VAL A 43 6.24 7.39 5.56
CA VAL A 43 6.31 5.97 5.83
C VAL A 43 6.49 5.35 4.46
N ARG A 44 7.62 4.70 4.25
CA ARG A 44 7.80 3.86 3.07
C ARG A 44 6.83 2.71 3.24
N ASP A 45 5.73 2.74 2.50
CA ASP A 45 4.83 1.60 2.47
C ASP A 45 5.61 0.38 1.98
N PRO A 46 5.55 -0.75 2.72
CA PRO A 46 6.20 -1.96 2.27
C PRO A 46 5.54 -2.39 0.95
N SER A 47 6.35 -2.48 -0.11
CA SER A 47 5.90 -2.95 -1.41
C SER A 47 5.52 -4.43 -1.31
N LEU A 48 4.23 -4.71 -1.16
CA LEU A 48 3.68 -6.07 -1.20
C LEU A 48 3.60 -6.55 -2.66
N PHE A 49 4.76 -6.74 -3.30
CA PHE A 49 4.78 -7.61 -4.48
C PHE A 49 4.56 -9.03 -3.98
N ALA A 50 3.35 -9.55 -4.17
CA ALA A 50 3.08 -10.97 -3.99
C ALA A 50 3.85 -11.72 -5.08
N THR A 51 5.10 -12.08 -4.80
CA THR A 51 5.81 -13.10 -5.55
C THR A 51 5.15 -14.43 -5.22
N CYS A 52 4.03 -14.74 -5.87
CA CYS A 52 3.57 -16.12 -5.93
C CYS A 52 4.73 -16.92 -6.54
N PRO A 53 5.32 -17.89 -5.84
CA PRO A 53 6.49 -18.63 -6.34
C PRO A 53 6.12 -19.62 -7.46
N ARG A 54 4.91 -19.53 -8.02
CA ARG A 54 4.39 -20.50 -8.98
C ARG A 54 3.96 -19.82 -10.26
N LEU A 55 4.73 -20.06 -11.31
CA LEU A 55 4.40 -19.63 -12.65
C LEU A 55 3.29 -20.54 -13.22
N PRO A 56 2.39 -20.00 -14.06
CA PRO A 56 1.22 -20.73 -14.57
C PRO A 56 1.55 -21.98 -15.40
N PHE A 57 2.80 -22.14 -15.85
CA PHE A 57 3.25 -23.32 -16.59
C PHE A 57 3.63 -24.52 -15.69
N GLU A 58 3.83 -24.34 -14.38
CA GLU A 58 4.25 -25.43 -13.49
C GLU A 58 3.15 -26.50 -13.30
N ASN A 59 1.89 -26.13 -13.53
CA ASN A 59 0.74 -27.04 -13.43
C ASN A 59 0.53 -27.90 -14.69
N ALA A 60 1.17 -27.57 -15.82
CA ALA A 60 0.97 -28.28 -17.09
C ALA A 60 1.68 -29.65 -17.13
N SER A 61 2.71 -29.86 -16.30
CA SER A 61 3.57 -31.04 -16.37
C SER A 61 2.99 -32.30 -15.70
N LYS A 62 1.85 -32.19 -14.98
CA LYS A 62 1.19 -33.37 -14.36
C LYS A 62 0.00 -33.92 -15.15
N ALA A 63 -0.47 -33.25 -16.19
CA ALA A 63 -1.63 -33.71 -16.96
C ALA A 63 -1.28 -34.67 -18.12
N LYS A 64 0.01 -34.89 -18.43
CA LYS A 64 0.46 -35.68 -19.58
C LYS A 64 1.03 -37.07 -19.22
N SER A 65 0.60 -37.64 -18.09
CA SER A 65 1.03 -39.00 -17.67
C SER A 65 -0.13 -39.95 -17.34
N THR A 66 -1.35 -39.66 -17.82
CA THR A 66 -2.52 -40.53 -17.60
C THR A 66 -3.44 -40.61 -18.82
N ALA A 67 -2.88 -40.68 -20.02
CA ALA A 67 -3.66 -40.85 -21.26
C ALA A 67 -3.07 -41.92 -22.19
N ALA A 68 -2.53 -43.00 -21.62
CA ALA A 68 -2.21 -44.23 -22.33
C ALA A 68 -2.85 -45.41 -21.58
N GLY A 69 -4.16 -45.54 -21.74
CA GLY A 69 -4.98 -46.61 -21.17
C GLY A 69 -6.24 -46.75 -22.00
N ALA A 70 -6.29 -47.83 -22.78
CA ALA A 70 -7.18 -48.02 -23.91
C ALA A 70 -8.66 -48.22 -23.52
N ALA A 71 -9.51 -47.70 -24.41
CA ALA A 71 -10.70 -48.35 -24.99
C ALA A 71 -11.81 -48.89 -24.08
N SER A 72 -12.94 -48.17 -24.07
CA SER A 72 -14.27 -48.76 -24.23
C SER A 72 -15.26 -47.71 -24.77
N GLN A 73 -15.35 -47.72 -26.10
CA GLN A 73 -16.48 -47.52 -27.03
C GLN A 73 -17.73 -46.65 -26.68
N PRO A 74 -18.39 -46.16 -27.74
CA PRO A 74 -19.24 -44.97 -27.77
C PRO A 74 -20.74 -45.31 -27.80
N GLU A 75 -21.62 -44.45 -27.30
CA GLU A 75 -23.03 -44.39 -27.74
C GLU A 75 -23.59 -42.98 -27.45
N LEU A 76 -23.99 -42.26 -28.52
CA LEU A 76 -25.24 -41.50 -28.72
C LEU A 76 -25.74 -40.57 -27.58
N SER A 77 -26.05 -39.28 -27.70
CA SER A 77 -26.40 -38.36 -28.81
C SER A 77 -26.52 -36.93 -28.22
N PRO A 78 -26.52 -35.87 -29.05
CA PRO A 78 -26.53 -34.48 -28.59
C PRO A 78 -27.96 -34.02 -28.24
N SER A 79 -28.14 -33.31 -27.12
CA SER A 79 -29.37 -32.55 -26.89
C SER A 79 -29.05 -31.09 -26.58
N THR A 80 -29.03 -30.35 -27.68
CA THR A 80 -29.21 -28.93 -27.99
C THR A 80 -29.66 -27.97 -26.88
N PHE A 81 -28.96 -26.84 -26.85
CA PHE A 81 -29.38 -25.49 -26.47
C PHE A 81 -30.90 -25.20 -26.64
N PHE A 82 -31.63 -24.96 -25.55
CA PHE A 82 -32.18 -23.65 -25.14
C PHE A 82 -32.90 -23.80 -23.79
#